data_AF-A0AA91PVF3-F1
#
_entry.id   AF-A0AA91PVF3-F1
#
_cell.length_a   1.000
_cell.length_b   1.000
_cell.length_c   1.000
_cell.angle_alpha   90.00
_cell.angle_beta   90.00
_cell.angle_gamma   90.00
#
_symmetry.space_group_name_H-M   'P 1'
#
loop_
_entity.id
_entity.type
_entity.pdbx_description
1 polymer ?
#
loop_
_entity_poly.entity_id
_entity_poly.type
_entity_poly.pdbx_seq_one_letter_code
_entity_poly.pdbx_strand_id
1 'polypeptide(L)'
;MGYVFILPQLSRRSFHTSKGMRSDFANSRFADTSKQALLSPWFRHHLFILGFDYIKLQAYKKLSSLIFQGGGGIIKNTVFEISSFVKREWATNSSLLQQVVPLMTIDPAINSSNFKWFYVSIGYMMLTEEEASIESLTDKVVELYLESGGSHLPLNAPSNSIENRVRKITKRYYNAVKIDYRKLYDPLYGDRCIRMGNDTELIMLPPLPQIKSKQLLAKALLHKELYRAFESPDHCVYQSLVHYGLSVSPSILKIVKYDLSFLDGLGDFFLAKESSEFLYLFRQKYPFSDDDSFGKKTYNLLKTILATNTLLSRLAIAYNLHSSLNDPFVSDLFYSSYISTILKRTENPDPMLVRYEEEFVADYFEQYVGALYLEQPQVAKEWINSLFERILSSITDSYRVQSRRKKRASCHYDYRAWSVDMIGRSI
;
A
#
# COMPACT_ATOMS: atom_id res chain seq x y z
N MET A 1 -47.67 -26.73 -42.46
CA MET A 1 -46.61 -27.60 -41.90
C MET A 1 -45.50 -26.70 -41.39
N GLY A 2 -45.48 -26.42 -40.09
CA GLY A 2 -44.46 -25.61 -39.43
C GLY A 2 -43.71 -26.48 -38.45
N TYR A 3 -42.38 -26.53 -38.56
CA TYR A 3 -41.52 -27.18 -37.58
C TYR A 3 -40.97 -26.13 -36.61
N VAL A 4 -41.35 -26.33 -35.35
CA VAL A 4 -40.91 -25.60 -34.16
C VAL A 4 -39.52 -26.11 -33.79
N PHE A 5 -38.50 -25.25 -33.79
CA PHE A 5 -37.23 -25.53 -33.13
C PHE A 5 -37.26 -24.94 -31.71
N ILE A 6 -37.22 -25.83 -30.74
CA ILE A 6 -37.15 -25.55 -29.30
C ILE A 6 -35.68 -25.27 -28.97
N LEU A 7 -35.36 -24.02 -28.60
CA LEU A 7 -34.08 -23.68 -27.96
C LEU A 7 -34.18 -23.94 -26.44
N PRO A 8 -33.13 -24.47 -25.78
CA PRO A 8 -33.15 -24.70 -24.34
C PRO A 8 -33.14 -23.36 -23.59
N GLN A 9 -34.04 -23.22 -22.62
CA GLN A 9 -34.05 -22.11 -21.68
C GLN A 9 -32.75 -22.08 -20.86
N LEU A 10 -31.87 -21.14 -21.19
CA LEU A 10 -30.84 -20.69 -20.27
C LEU A 10 -31.51 -19.87 -19.17
N SER A 11 -31.50 -20.43 -17.96
CA SER A 11 -31.89 -19.80 -16.71
C SER A 11 -31.20 -18.45 -16.56
N ARG A 12 -31.93 -17.37 -16.81
CA ARG A 12 -31.55 -16.01 -16.41
C ARG A 12 -31.62 -15.94 -14.88
N ARG A 13 -30.51 -16.22 -14.20
CA ARG A 13 -30.31 -15.68 -12.84
C ARG A 13 -30.00 -14.19 -12.99
N SER A 14 -31.00 -13.38 -12.67
CA SER A 14 -30.86 -11.95 -12.48
C SER A 14 -29.79 -11.67 -11.44
N PHE A 15 -28.69 -11.04 -11.85
CA PHE A 15 -27.77 -10.39 -10.92
C PHE A 15 -28.53 -9.28 -10.21
N HIS A 16 -28.84 -9.49 -8.93
CA HIS A 16 -29.32 -8.42 -8.08
C HIS A 16 -28.23 -7.36 -7.95
N THR A 17 -28.60 -6.16 -8.39
CA THR A 17 -27.84 -4.92 -8.36
C THR A 17 -27.37 -4.57 -6.94
N SER A 18 -26.14 -4.06 -6.89
CA SER A 18 -25.27 -3.74 -5.77
C SER A 18 -25.75 -2.62 -4.82
N LYS A 19 -26.93 -2.76 -4.20
CA LYS A 19 -27.42 -1.85 -3.16
C LYS A 19 -27.31 -2.39 -1.72
N GLY A 20 -26.94 -3.66 -1.52
CA GLY A 20 -26.75 -4.27 -0.19
C GLY A 20 -25.37 -4.09 0.45
N MET A 21 -24.31 -3.78 -0.32
CA MET A 21 -22.93 -3.76 0.20
C MET A 21 -22.60 -2.60 1.16
N ARG A 22 -23.41 -1.53 1.21
CA ARG A 22 -23.13 -0.37 2.09
C ARG A 22 -23.57 -0.56 3.54
N SER A 23 -24.58 -1.39 3.82
CA SER A 23 -25.04 -1.64 5.20
C SER A 23 -24.25 -2.72 5.92
N ASP A 24 -23.79 -3.74 5.19
CA ASP A 24 -23.12 -4.90 5.80
C ASP A 24 -21.67 -4.59 6.21
N PHE A 25 -20.98 -3.69 5.49
CA PHE A 25 -19.64 -3.23 5.88
C PHE A 25 -19.62 -2.34 7.14
N ALA A 26 -20.73 -1.67 7.45
CA ALA A 26 -20.87 -0.87 8.67
C ALA A 26 -21.32 -1.74 9.86
N ASN A 27 -22.16 -2.76 9.61
CA ASN A 27 -22.72 -3.64 10.64
C ASN A 27 -21.89 -4.89 10.94
N SER A 28 -20.87 -5.24 10.13
CA SER A 28 -19.97 -6.38 10.38
C SER A 28 -18.73 -6.03 11.21
N ARG A 29 -18.69 -4.84 11.85
CA ARG A 29 -17.67 -4.55 12.86
C ARG A 29 -17.88 -5.49 14.05
N PHE A 30 -17.22 -6.65 13.96
CA PHE A 30 -16.91 -7.55 15.07
C PHE A 30 -18.02 -8.51 15.52
N ALA A 31 -18.27 -9.55 14.72
CA ALA A 31 -19.08 -10.68 15.16
C ALA A 31 -18.39 -11.62 16.18
N ASP A 32 -17.11 -11.41 16.53
CA ASP A 32 -16.47 -12.19 17.60
C ASP A 32 -15.24 -11.48 18.23
N THR A 33 -15.47 -10.40 18.97
CA THR A 33 -14.46 -9.76 19.87
C THR A 33 -14.37 -10.44 21.23
N SER A 34 -14.91 -11.65 21.38
CA SER A 34 -14.86 -12.36 22.66
C SER A 34 -13.40 -12.71 23.02
N LYS A 35 -13.04 -12.65 24.31
CA LYS A 35 -11.73 -13.13 24.80
C LYS A 35 -11.45 -14.60 24.40
N GLN A 36 -12.48 -15.37 24.03
CA GLN A 36 -12.36 -16.72 23.50
C GLN A 36 -11.78 -16.75 22.07
N ALA A 37 -12.06 -15.74 21.22
CA ALA A 37 -11.48 -15.64 19.89
C ALA A 37 -9.95 -15.51 19.92
N LEU A 38 -9.38 -14.89 20.96
CA LEU A 38 -7.92 -14.80 21.20
C LEU A 38 -7.25 -16.17 21.40
N LEU A 39 -8.01 -17.23 21.69
CA LEU A 39 -7.47 -18.59 21.76
C LEU A 39 -7.05 -19.10 20.37
N SER A 40 -7.70 -18.62 19.30
CA SER A 40 -7.39 -18.99 17.92
C SER A 40 -5.98 -18.53 17.53
N PRO A 41 -5.05 -19.46 17.19
CA PRO A 41 -3.71 -19.09 16.70
C PRO A 41 -3.76 -18.25 15.41
N TRP A 42 -4.80 -18.47 14.61
CA TRP A 42 -5.05 -17.73 13.39
C TRP A 42 -5.39 -16.26 13.68
N PHE A 43 -6.36 -16.03 14.57
CA PHE A 43 -6.76 -14.67 14.93
C PHE A 43 -5.61 -13.89 15.57
N ARG A 44 -4.86 -14.52 16.49
CA ARG A 44 -3.64 -13.91 17.06
C ARG A 44 -2.60 -13.54 16.01
N HIS A 45 -2.40 -14.37 14.98
CA HIS A 45 -1.47 -14.05 13.89
C HIS A 45 -1.95 -12.85 13.07
N HIS A 46 -3.25 -12.75 12.79
CA HIS A 46 -3.83 -11.57 12.14
C HIS A 46 -3.63 -10.31 12.99
N LEU A 47 -4.02 -10.33 14.27
CA LEU A 47 -3.87 -9.19 15.18
C LEU A 47 -2.41 -8.75 15.29
N PHE A 48 -1.48 -9.70 15.39
CA PHE A 48 -0.05 -9.40 15.40
C PHE A 48 0.38 -8.63 14.15
N ILE A 49 -0.03 -9.07 12.96
CA ILE A 49 0.33 -8.39 11.71
C ILE A 49 -0.33 -7.02 11.63
N LEU A 50 -1.63 -6.93 11.94
CA LEU A 50 -2.38 -5.68 11.91
C LEU A 50 -1.75 -4.62 12.81
N GLY A 51 -1.46 -4.97 14.08
CA GLY A 51 -0.82 -4.03 15.01
C GLY A 51 0.60 -3.68 14.63
N PHE A 52 1.36 -4.62 14.05
CA PHE A 52 2.71 -4.35 13.54
C PHE A 52 2.71 -3.36 12.38
N ASP A 53 1.84 -3.54 11.39
CA ASP A 53 1.74 -2.64 10.24
C ASP A 53 1.20 -1.26 10.66
N TYR A 54 0.26 -1.22 11.60
CA TYR A 54 -0.28 0.03 12.13
C TYR A 54 0.78 0.89 12.83
N ILE A 55 1.58 0.29 13.72
CA ILE A 55 2.69 1.01 14.38
C ILE A 55 3.65 1.58 13.35
N LYS A 56 3.98 0.82 12.30
CA LYS A 56 4.87 1.30 11.25
C LYS A 56 4.28 2.50 10.50
N LEU A 57 3.02 2.42 10.10
CA LEU A 57 2.32 3.51 9.42
C LEU A 57 2.30 4.78 10.29
N GLN A 58 1.92 4.64 11.56
CA GLN A 58 1.82 5.78 12.48
C GLN A 58 3.18 6.35 12.85
N ALA A 59 4.20 5.52 13.07
CA ALA A 59 5.57 5.97 13.27
C ALA A 59 6.11 6.72 12.04
N TYR A 60 5.84 6.21 10.83
CA TYR A 60 6.24 6.88 9.58
C TYR A 60 5.58 8.26 9.42
N LYS A 61 4.29 8.36 9.75
CA LYS A 61 3.57 9.65 9.79
C LYS A 61 4.18 10.61 10.80
N LYS A 62 4.46 10.16 12.04
CA LYS A 62 5.05 11.02 13.09
C LYS A 62 6.42 11.56 12.69
N LEU A 63 7.23 10.72 12.06
CA LEU A 63 8.59 11.06 11.62
C LEU A 63 8.61 11.87 10.31
N SER A 64 7.46 12.19 9.71
CA SER A 64 7.39 12.90 8.42
C SER A 64 8.06 14.27 8.45
N SER A 65 8.07 14.94 9.60
CA SER A 65 8.75 16.23 9.80
C SER A 65 10.26 16.16 9.55
N LEU A 66 10.86 14.97 9.67
CA LEU A 66 12.30 14.72 9.58
C LEU A 66 12.77 14.35 8.18
N ILE A 67 11.87 14.31 7.20
CA ILE A 67 12.18 13.78 5.87
C ILE A 67 13.33 14.49 5.17
N PHE A 68 13.62 15.74 5.54
CA PHE A 68 14.64 16.54 4.91
C PHE A 68 16.06 16.26 5.44
N GLN A 69 16.17 15.57 6.57
CA GLN A 69 17.45 15.21 7.18
C GLN A 69 18.07 13.97 6.54
N GLY A 70 17.27 13.19 5.80
CA GLY A 70 17.73 11.91 5.26
C GLY A 70 16.87 11.26 4.18
N GLY A 71 15.75 11.87 3.80
CA GLY A 71 14.78 11.30 2.87
C GLY A 71 13.86 10.25 3.50
N GLY A 72 12.88 9.81 2.70
CA GLY A 72 11.97 8.75 3.09
C GLY A 72 12.67 7.43 3.42
N GLY A 73 13.85 7.17 2.83
CA GLY A 73 14.65 5.98 3.13
C GLY A 73 15.20 5.94 4.56
N ILE A 74 15.70 7.07 5.09
CA ILE A 74 16.14 7.14 6.49
C ILE A 74 14.95 6.98 7.43
N ILE A 75 13.81 7.62 7.13
CA ILE A 75 12.60 7.43 7.95
C ILE A 75 12.16 5.95 7.91
N LYS A 76 12.12 5.31 6.73
CA LYS A 76 11.79 3.88 6.60
C LYS A 76 12.71 3.06 7.50
N ASN A 77 14.03 3.28 7.43
CA ASN A 77 15.01 2.60 8.27
C ASN A 77 14.74 2.81 9.77
N THR A 78 14.50 4.04 10.21
CA THR A 78 14.14 4.33 11.60
C THR A 78 12.86 3.62 12.03
N VAL A 79 11.84 3.53 11.17
CA VAL A 79 10.60 2.76 11.45
C VAL A 79 10.90 1.26 11.62
N PHE A 80 11.79 0.69 10.82
CA PHE A 80 12.26 -0.69 11.00
C PHE A 80 13.11 -0.86 12.27
N GLU A 81 13.90 0.12 12.64
CA GLU A 81 14.66 0.15 13.89
C GLU A 81 13.74 0.22 15.11
N ILE A 82 12.68 1.04 15.08
CA ILE A 82 11.64 1.09 16.14
C ILE A 82 11.01 -0.29 16.32
N SER A 83 10.68 -0.97 15.23
CA SER A 83 10.12 -2.34 15.28
C SER A 83 11.07 -3.33 15.98
N SER A 84 12.37 -3.18 15.72
CA SER A 84 13.43 -3.99 16.32
C SER A 84 13.72 -3.61 17.77
N PHE A 85 13.61 -2.32 18.09
CA PHE A 85 13.72 -1.76 19.43
C PHE A 85 12.65 -2.33 20.36
N VAL A 86 11.37 -2.34 19.94
CA VAL A 86 10.29 -2.95 20.72
C VAL A 86 10.61 -4.41 21.05
N LYS A 87 11.10 -5.19 20.08
CA LYS A 87 11.49 -6.58 20.30
C LYS A 87 12.63 -6.72 21.31
N ARG A 88 13.64 -5.84 21.23
CA ARG A 88 14.80 -5.84 22.13
C ARG A 88 14.38 -5.43 23.54
N GLU A 89 13.76 -4.26 23.70
CA GLU A 89 13.35 -3.74 25.01
C GLU A 89 12.36 -4.67 25.71
N TRP A 90 11.40 -5.26 24.98
CA TRP A 90 10.47 -6.21 25.57
C TRP A 90 11.16 -7.47 26.13
N ALA A 91 12.32 -7.84 25.57
CA ALA A 91 13.09 -9.00 26.03
C ALA A 91 14.05 -8.66 27.19
N THR A 92 14.53 -7.41 27.29
CA THR A 92 15.62 -7.03 28.19
C THR A 92 15.25 -6.00 29.26
N ASN A 93 14.15 -5.26 29.12
CA ASN A 93 13.89 -4.06 29.92
C ASN A 93 12.41 -3.94 30.34
N SER A 94 12.15 -3.77 31.64
CA SER A 94 10.78 -3.67 32.17
C SER A 94 10.13 -2.31 31.95
N SER A 95 10.87 -1.28 31.50
CA SER A 95 10.37 0.11 31.40
C SER A 95 9.31 0.30 30.31
N LEU A 96 9.52 -0.25 29.11
CA LEU A 96 8.53 -0.24 28.02
C LEU A 96 7.26 -0.99 28.45
N LEU A 97 7.43 -2.19 29.02
CA LEU A 97 6.34 -2.96 29.62
C LEU A 97 5.59 -2.12 30.68
N GLN A 98 6.27 -1.50 31.63
CA GLN A 98 5.63 -0.71 32.70
C GLN A 98 4.88 0.53 32.20
N GLN A 99 5.34 1.16 31.12
CA GLN A 99 4.71 2.39 30.58
C GLN A 99 3.59 2.10 29.57
N VAL A 100 3.65 0.97 28.87
CA VAL A 100 2.76 0.63 27.75
C VAL A 100 1.72 -0.43 28.15
N VAL A 101 2.03 -1.33 29.09
CA VAL A 101 1.09 -2.37 29.57
C VAL A 101 -0.20 -1.80 30.20
N PRO A 102 -0.19 -0.70 30.98
CA PRO A 102 -1.43 -0.12 31.49
C PRO A 102 -2.38 0.35 30.39
N LEU A 103 -1.85 0.59 29.19
CA LEU A 103 -2.59 1.01 28.01
C LEU A 103 -3.05 -0.19 27.16
N MET A 104 -2.73 -1.43 27.55
CA MET A 104 -3.15 -2.63 26.83
C MET A 104 -4.41 -3.25 27.42
N THR A 105 -5.36 -3.57 26.55
CA THR A 105 -6.65 -4.19 26.92
C THR A 105 -6.55 -5.69 27.25
N ILE A 106 -5.44 -6.36 26.89
CA ILE A 106 -5.23 -7.81 27.10
C ILE A 106 -4.48 -8.04 28.42
N ASP A 107 -4.98 -8.95 29.25
CA ASP A 107 -4.42 -9.27 30.56
C ASP A 107 -2.91 -9.61 30.47
N PRO A 108 -2.03 -8.88 31.18
CA PRO A 108 -0.59 -9.13 31.19
C PRO A 108 -0.18 -10.51 31.73
N ALA A 109 -1.09 -11.23 32.40
CA ALA A 109 -0.89 -12.63 32.79
C ALA A 109 -0.79 -13.58 31.59
N ILE A 110 -1.27 -13.18 30.40
CA ILE A 110 -1.16 -13.95 29.16
C ILE A 110 0.25 -13.76 28.57
N ASN A 111 1.23 -14.36 29.25
CA ASN A 111 2.60 -14.60 28.78
C ASN A 111 3.43 -13.33 28.51
N SER A 112 3.79 -12.63 29.59
CA SER A 112 4.65 -11.44 29.68
C SER A 112 6.00 -11.53 28.95
N SER A 113 6.48 -12.72 28.59
CA SER A 113 7.79 -12.96 27.97
C SER A 113 7.84 -12.78 26.44
N ASN A 114 6.70 -12.63 25.76
CA ASN A 114 6.66 -12.64 24.29
C ASN A 114 6.22 -11.30 23.71
N PHE A 115 7.16 -10.58 23.08
CA PHE A 115 6.93 -9.29 22.42
C PHE A 115 5.83 -9.31 21.36
N LYS A 116 5.45 -10.48 20.82
CA LYS A 116 4.33 -10.58 19.88
C LYS A 116 3.02 -10.10 20.51
N TRP A 117 2.85 -10.28 21.82
CA TRP A 117 1.66 -9.82 22.52
C TRP A 117 1.51 -8.30 22.51
N PHE A 118 2.61 -7.54 22.49
CA PHE A 118 2.54 -6.08 22.28
C PHE A 118 1.78 -5.75 21.00
N TYR A 119 2.18 -6.34 19.88
CA TYR A 119 1.52 -6.08 18.59
C TYR A 119 0.13 -6.70 18.50
N VAL A 120 -0.12 -7.83 19.17
CA VAL A 120 -1.48 -8.41 19.27
C VAL A 120 -2.41 -7.48 20.06
N SER A 121 -1.95 -6.89 21.16
CA SER A 121 -2.73 -5.92 21.95
C SER A 121 -3.09 -4.70 21.11
N ILE A 122 -2.14 -4.14 20.38
CA ILE A 122 -2.41 -3.02 19.45
C ILE A 122 -3.44 -3.43 18.40
N GLY A 123 -3.25 -4.60 17.76
CA GLY A 123 -4.20 -5.10 16.77
C GLY A 123 -5.59 -5.31 17.36
N TYR A 124 -5.69 -5.71 18.63
CA TYR A 124 -6.96 -5.85 19.35
C TYR A 124 -7.59 -4.48 19.67
N MET A 125 -6.80 -3.52 20.14
CA MET A 125 -7.25 -2.14 20.38
C MET A 125 -7.83 -1.50 19.11
N MET A 126 -7.25 -1.78 17.94
CA MET A 126 -7.80 -1.32 16.65
C MET A 126 -9.22 -1.83 16.37
N LEU A 127 -9.65 -2.90 17.03
CA LEU A 127 -10.98 -3.46 16.91
C LEU A 127 -11.94 -2.96 18.00
N THR A 128 -11.42 -2.55 19.16
CA THR A 128 -12.24 -2.29 20.36
C THR A 128 -12.19 -0.86 20.87
N GLU A 129 -11.23 -0.06 20.42
CA GLU A 129 -10.94 1.29 20.94
C GLU A 129 -10.93 2.33 19.81
N GLU A 130 -10.91 3.61 20.21
CA GLU A 130 -10.75 4.72 19.27
C GLU A 130 -9.30 4.84 18.78
N GLU A 131 -9.13 5.27 17.52
CA GLU A 131 -7.81 5.37 16.86
C GLU A 131 -6.83 6.26 17.64
N ALA A 132 -7.33 7.31 18.30
CA ALA A 132 -6.55 8.25 19.10
C ALA A 132 -5.79 7.58 20.26
N SER A 133 -6.38 6.58 20.92
CA SER A 133 -5.71 5.84 22.00
C SER A 133 -4.47 5.10 21.51
N ILE A 134 -4.55 4.57 20.29
CA ILE A 134 -3.48 3.78 19.66
C ILE A 134 -2.39 4.71 19.10
N GLU A 135 -2.78 5.89 18.62
CA GLU A 135 -1.83 6.95 18.22
C GLU A 135 -0.98 7.39 19.42
N SER A 136 -1.59 7.65 20.59
CA SER A 136 -0.85 8.01 21.82
C SER A 136 0.12 6.91 22.26
N LEU A 137 -0.28 5.64 22.12
CA LEU A 137 0.61 4.51 22.40
C LEU A 137 1.82 4.50 21.45
N THR A 138 1.57 4.71 20.17
CA THR A 138 2.62 4.77 19.15
C THR A 138 3.57 5.93 19.42
N ASP A 139 3.02 7.07 19.81
CA ASP A 139 3.78 8.26 20.16
C ASP A 139 4.79 7.97 21.26
N LYS A 140 4.35 7.27 22.30
CA LYS A 140 5.20 6.90 23.43
C LYS A 140 6.31 5.93 23.04
N VAL A 141 6.03 4.97 22.16
CA VAL A 141 7.03 4.02 21.65
C VAL A 141 8.11 4.73 20.84
N VAL A 142 7.72 5.69 19.99
CA VAL A 142 8.66 6.49 19.21
C VAL A 142 9.52 7.35 20.14
N GLU A 143 8.93 7.99 21.14
CA GLU A 143 9.66 8.79 22.14
C GLU A 143 10.68 7.97 22.91
N LEU A 144 10.29 6.82 23.45
CA LEU A 144 11.19 5.92 24.18
C LEU A 144 12.36 5.45 23.31
N TYR A 145 12.11 5.16 22.04
CA TYR A 145 13.16 4.80 21.09
C TYR A 145 14.16 5.95 20.90
N LEU A 146 13.67 7.18 20.75
CA LEU A 146 14.52 8.38 20.56
C LEU A 146 15.31 8.71 21.83
N GLU A 147 14.69 8.63 23.01
CA GLU A 147 15.32 8.84 24.33
C GLU A 147 16.41 7.82 24.63
N SER A 148 16.25 6.58 24.15
CA SER A 148 17.22 5.49 24.34
C SER A 148 18.45 5.60 23.43
N GLY A 149 18.65 6.74 22.76
CA GLY A 149 19.74 6.93 21.81
C GLY A 149 19.51 6.16 20.49
N GLY A 150 18.25 6.06 20.05
CA GLY A 150 17.89 5.60 18.70
C GLY A 150 18.57 6.43 17.60
N SER A 151 18.19 6.22 16.32
CA SER A 151 18.72 6.93 15.16
C SER A 151 19.05 8.39 15.54
N HIS A 152 20.27 8.86 15.30
CA HIS A 152 20.70 10.25 15.55
C HIS A 152 19.95 11.22 14.62
N LEU A 153 18.63 11.27 14.75
CA LEU A 153 17.74 12.17 14.06
C LEU A 153 17.68 13.43 14.94
N PRO A 154 18.24 14.55 14.49
CA PRO A 154 18.05 15.80 15.20
C PRO A 154 16.59 16.22 15.06
N LEU A 155 15.73 15.75 15.96
CA LEU A 155 14.28 16.04 16.00
C LEU A 155 13.96 17.54 15.95
N ASN A 156 14.94 18.36 16.35
CA ASN A 156 14.87 19.81 16.44
C ASN A 156 15.78 20.56 15.46
N ALA A 157 16.35 19.90 14.42
CA ALA A 157 17.16 20.65 13.45
C ALA A 157 16.28 21.65 12.69
N PRO A 158 16.57 22.96 12.77
CA PRO A 158 15.83 23.95 12.02
C PRO A 158 16.00 23.70 10.52
N SER A 159 14.90 23.78 9.77
CA SER A 159 14.93 23.71 8.30
C SER A 159 15.91 24.76 7.78
N ASN A 160 16.91 24.34 7.00
CA ASN A 160 17.89 25.27 6.43
C ASN A 160 17.18 26.30 5.53
N SER A 161 17.60 27.57 5.58
CA SER A 161 17.06 28.63 4.71
C SER A 161 17.10 28.26 3.22
N ILE A 162 18.12 27.48 2.81
CA ILE A 162 18.25 26.93 1.45
C ILE A 162 17.12 25.94 1.13
N GLU A 163 16.85 24.98 2.03
CA GLU A 163 15.76 24.02 1.85
C GLU A 163 14.42 24.71 1.68
N ASN A 164 14.14 25.73 2.51
CA ASN A 164 12.91 26.49 2.42
C ASN A 164 12.76 27.22 1.08
N ARG A 165 13.86 27.70 0.50
CA ARG A 165 13.85 28.30 -0.85
C ARG A 165 13.61 27.24 -1.93
N VAL A 166 14.31 26.11 -1.89
CA VAL A 166 14.09 24.99 -2.82
C VAL A 166 12.64 24.53 -2.77
N ARG A 167 12.07 24.32 -1.58
CA ARG A 167 10.66 23.95 -1.41
C ARG A 167 9.69 24.96 -2.01
N LYS A 168 9.95 26.26 -1.85
CA LYS A 168 9.10 27.30 -2.46
C LYS A 168 9.16 27.23 -3.99
N ILE A 169 10.34 27.00 -4.56
CA ILE A 169 10.53 26.82 -6.01
C ILE A 169 9.79 25.58 -6.50
N THR A 170 10.01 24.43 -5.87
CA THR A 170 9.37 23.17 -6.29
C THR A 170 7.86 23.20 -6.09
N LYS A 171 7.36 23.84 -5.02
CA LYS A 171 5.92 24.07 -4.81
C LYS A 171 5.30 24.88 -5.96
N ARG A 172 6.01 25.89 -6.48
CA ARG A 172 5.53 26.64 -7.65
C ARG A 172 5.49 25.75 -8.89
N TYR A 173 6.50 24.92 -9.11
CA TYR A 173 6.51 23.94 -10.20
C TYR A 173 5.30 23.00 -10.12
N TYR A 174 5.05 22.36 -8.98
CA TYR A 174 3.90 21.46 -8.81
C TYR A 174 2.55 22.14 -9.08
N ASN A 175 2.42 23.43 -8.76
CA ASN A 175 1.22 24.19 -9.06
C ASN A 175 1.11 24.60 -10.54
N ALA A 176 2.24 24.75 -11.24
CA ALA A 176 2.29 25.21 -12.62
C ALA A 176 2.19 24.07 -13.64
N VAL A 177 2.85 22.93 -13.37
CA VAL A 177 2.91 21.78 -14.28
C VAL A 177 1.51 21.33 -14.69
N LYS A 178 1.37 20.94 -15.96
CA LYS A 178 0.10 20.48 -16.53
C LYS A 178 -0.10 19.02 -16.16
N ILE A 179 -1.34 18.66 -15.87
CA ILE A 179 -1.74 17.28 -15.56
C ILE A 179 -2.86 16.90 -16.52
N ASP A 180 -2.77 15.72 -17.13
CA ASP A 180 -3.82 15.17 -17.98
C ASP A 180 -4.90 14.51 -17.11
N TYR A 181 -5.84 15.32 -16.64
CA TYR A 181 -6.98 14.83 -15.84
C TYR A 181 -7.88 13.87 -16.63
N ARG A 182 -7.88 13.95 -17.97
CA ARG A 182 -8.68 13.04 -18.80
C ARG A 182 -8.10 11.64 -18.72
N LYS A 183 -6.78 11.47 -18.92
CA LYS A 183 -6.08 10.19 -18.73
C LYS A 183 -6.37 9.55 -17.36
N LEU A 184 -6.37 10.36 -16.30
CA LEU A 184 -6.52 9.89 -14.92
C LEU A 184 -7.97 9.54 -14.54
N TYR A 185 -8.96 10.33 -14.98
CA TYR A 185 -10.30 10.30 -14.39
C TYR A 185 -11.45 10.14 -15.38
N ASP A 186 -11.22 10.31 -16.68
CA ASP A 186 -12.24 10.03 -17.70
C ASP A 186 -12.43 8.51 -17.84
N PRO A 187 -13.63 7.96 -17.60
CA PRO A 187 -13.91 6.54 -17.83
C PRO A 187 -13.84 6.14 -19.31
N LEU A 188 -13.93 7.11 -20.23
CA LEU A 188 -13.93 6.87 -21.68
C LEU A 188 -12.54 6.94 -22.31
N TYR A 189 -11.51 7.35 -21.58
CA TYR A 189 -10.16 7.49 -22.14
C TYR A 189 -9.51 6.14 -22.49
N GLY A 190 -9.86 5.07 -21.77
CA GLY A 190 -9.37 3.71 -22.05
C GLY A 190 -9.87 2.69 -21.03
N ASP A 191 -9.73 1.41 -21.37
CA ASP A 191 -10.18 0.32 -20.51
C ASP A 191 -9.33 0.23 -19.24
N ARG A 192 -9.93 0.56 -18.09
CA ARG A 192 -9.28 0.42 -16.78
C ARG A 192 -9.41 -1.00 -16.29
N CYS A 193 -8.50 -1.84 -16.78
CA CYS A 193 -8.50 -3.25 -16.45
C CYS A 193 -7.08 -3.79 -16.29
N ILE A 194 -6.97 -4.86 -15.51
CA ILE A 194 -5.77 -5.69 -15.49
C ILE A 194 -6.12 -7.07 -16.04
N ARG A 195 -5.19 -7.65 -16.81
CA ARG A 195 -5.28 -9.01 -17.34
C ARG A 195 -4.45 -9.96 -16.49
N MET A 196 -4.94 -11.19 -16.29
CA MET A 196 -4.25 -12.27 -15.58
C MET A 196 -3.96 -13.47 -16.46
N GLY A 197 -2.99 -14.30 -16.02
CA GLY A 197 -2.64 -15.55 -16.68
C GLY A 197 -2.27 -15.32 -18.14
N ASN A 198 -2.80 -16.16 -19.02
CA ASN A 198 -2.65 -16.05 -20.48
C ASN A 198 -3.62 -15.03 -21.11
N ASP A 199 -3.83 -13.88 -20.47
CA ASP A 199 -4.74 -12.81 -20.88
C ASP A 199 -6.25 -13.16 -20.93
N THR A 200 -6.65 -14.26 -20.30
CA THR A 200 -8.04 -14.77 -20.37
C THR A 200 -8.98 -14.15 -19.33
N GLU A 201 -8.46 -13.73 -18.18
CA GLU A 201 -9.26 -13.15 -17.09
C GLU A 201 -9.01 -11.66 -16.98
N LEU A 202 -10.10 -10.87 -17.06
CA LEU A 202 -10.09 -9.42 -17.03
C LEU A 202 -10.68 -8.92 -15.71
N ILE A 203 -9.91 -8.18 -14.90
CA ILE A 203 -10.47 -7.45 -13.76
C ILE A 203 -10.73 -6.01 -14.19
N MET A 204 -12.00 -5.62 -14.14
CA MET A 204 -12.39 -4.21 -14.24
C MET A 204 -12.05 -3.48 -12.95
N LEU A 205 -11.24 -2.43 -13.04
CA LEU A 205 -10.84 -1.64 -11.88
C LEU A 205 -11.93 -0.65 -11.46
N PRO A 206 -12.03 -0.29 -10.16
CA PRO A 206 -12.89 0.82 -9.74
C PRO A 206 -12.36 2.16 -10.29
N PRO A 207 -13.19 3.22 -10.35
CA PRO A 207 -12.72 4.56 -10.70
C PRO A 207 -11.59 5.02 -9.77
N LEU A 208 -10.61 5.76 -10.31
CA LEU A 208 -9.53 6.35 -9.52
C LEU A 208 -10.09 7.55 -8.73
N PRO A 209 -10.03 7.57 -7.38
CA PRO A 209 -10.51 8.69 -6.59
C PRO A 209 -9.65 9.92 -6.82
N GLN A 210 -10.25 11.10 -6.96
CA GLN A 210 -9.54 12.33 -7.25
C GLN A 210 -8.84 12.91 -6.02
N ILE A 211 -7.54 13.21 -6.18
CA ILE A 211 -6.78 14.08 -5.26
C ILE A 211 -7.11 15.53 -5.60
N LYS A 212 -7.60 16.29 -4.63
CA LYS A 212 -8.12 17.67 -4.81
C LYS A 212 -6.97 18.68 -4.93
N SER A 213 -5.92 18.49 -4.14
CA SER A 213 -4.73 19.34 -4.15
C SER A 213 -3.89 19.05 -5.39
N LYS A 214 -3.90 20.01 -6.35
CA LYS A 214 -3.05 19.93 -7.56
C LYS A 214 -1.58 19.72 -7.21
N GLN A 215 -1.08 20.41 -6.18
CA GLN A 215 0.30 20.28 -5.73
C GLN A 215 0.62 18.84 -5.30
N LEU A 216 -0.28 18.25 -4.52
CA LEU A 216 -0.10 16.89 -4.00
C LEU A 216 -0.23 15.85 -5.13
N LEU A 217 -1.18 16.04 -6.06
CA LEU A 217 -1.31 15.21 -7.24
C LEU A 217 -0.05 15.28 -8.13
N ALA A 218 0.48 16.48 -8.40
CA ALA A 218 1.72 16.64 -9.18
C ALA A 218 2.91 15.92 -8.53
N LYS A 219 3.01 15.98 -7.19
CA LYS A 219 4.00 15.22 -6.42
C LYS A 219 3.81 13.70 -6.59
N ALA A 220 2.58 13.21 -6.47
CA ALA A 220 2.25 11.80 -6.61
C ALA A 220 2.49 11.25 -8.02
N LEU A 221 2.51 12.12 -9.04
CA LEU A 221 2.76 11.78 -10.44
C LEU A 221 4.22 12.06 -10.86
N LEU A 222 5.12 12.42 -9.94
CA LEU A 222 6.53 12.63 -10.20
C LEU A 222 7.37 11.65 -9.38
N HIS A 223 7.85 10.60 -10.03
CA HIS A 223 8.70 9.61 -9.38
C HIS A 223 9.97 10.25 -8.76
N LYS A 224 10.36 9.76 -7.57
CA LYS A 224 11.46 10.30 -6.77
C LYS A 224 12.83 10.34 -7.46
N GLU A 225 13.05 9.54 -8.50
CA GLU A 225 14.27 9.57 -9.32
C GLU A 225 14.20 10.52 -10.52
N LEU A 226 13.00 10.92 -10.95
CA LEU A 226 12.81 11.80 -12.10
C LEU A 226 13.05 13.27 -11.77
N TYR A 227 13.32 13.62 -10.51
CA TYR A 227 13.80 14.95 -10.13
C TYR A 227 15.07 15.37 -10.89
N ARG A 228 15.84 14.41 -11.44
CA ARG A 228 17.02 14.66 -12.28
C ARG A 228 16.67 15.40 -13.57
N ALA A 229 15.43 15.35 -14.04
CA ALA A 229 14.98 16.20 -15.15
C ALA A 229 15.18 17.70 -14.86
N PHE A 230 15.24 18.08 -13.57
CA PHE A 230 15.46 19.47 -13.14
C PHE A 230 16.93 19.92 -13.28
N GLU A 231 17.84 19.03 -13.69
CA GLU A 231 19.22 19.35 -14.04
C GLU A 231 19.32 20.01 -15.42
N SER A 232 18.29 19.88 -16.27
CA SER A 232 18.25 20.49 -17.60
C SER A 232 18.17 22.02 -17.49
N PRO A 233 19.07 22.78 -18.15
CA PRO A 233 19.07 24.25 -18.14
C PRO A 233 17.76 24.88 -18.62
N ASP A 234 17.06 24.20 -19.51
CA ASP A 234 15.79 24.65 -20.09
C ASP A 234 14.59 24.36 -19.19
N HIS A 235 14.77 23.58 -18.13
CA HIS A 235 13.70 23.26 -17.20
C HIS A 235 13.37 24.44 -16.27
N CYS A 236 12.10 24.74 -16.03
CA CYS A 236 11.71 25.93 -15.26
C CYS A 236 12.19 25.92 -13.79
N VAL A 237 12.36 24.73 -13.20
CA VAL A 237 12.95 24.59 -11.85
C VAL A 237 14.43 24.97 -11.86
N TYR A 238 15.19 24.56 -12.87
CA TYR A 238 16.60 24.94 -13.03
C TYR A 238 16.73 26.46 -13.10
N GLN A 239 15.98 27.08 -14.01
CA GLN A 239 15.98 28.53 -14.21
C GLN A 239 15.62 29.29 -12.93
N SER A 240 14.63 28.77 -12.18
CA SER A 240 14.24 29.34 -10.89
C SER A 240 15.35 29.22 -9.83
N LEU A 241 16.02 28.06 -9.73
CA LEU A 241 17.12 27.86 -8.79
C LEU A 241 18.25 28.86 -9.06
N VAL A 242 18.67 28.99 -10.33
CA VAL A 242 19.71 29.93 -10.74
C VAL A 242 19.29 31.38 -10.48
N HIS A 243 18.05 31.77 -10.80
CA HIS A 243 17.53 33.11 -10.54
C HIS A 243 17.56 33.49 -9.05
N TYR A 244 17.34 32.53 -8.15
CA TYR A 244 17.43 32.72 -6.70
C TYR A 244 18.85 32.56 -6.14
N GLY A 245 19.87 32.48 -7.00
CA GLY A 245 21.28 32.36 -6.62
C GLY A 245 21.65 31.00 -6.00
N LEU A 246 20.87 29.95 -6.28
CA LEU A 246 21.15 28.59 -5.81
C LEU A 246 21.88 27.79 -6.88
N SER A 247 22.90 27.02 -6.48
CA SER A 247 23.58 26.10 -7.37
C SER A 247 22.68 24.91 -7.71
N VAL A 248 22.63 24.54 -8.99
CA VAL A 248 21.98 23.30 -9.43
C VAL A 248 22.99 22.16 -9.27
N SER A 249 23.05 21.62 -8.06
CA SER A 249 23.96 20.53 -7.70
C SER A 249 23.17 19.32 -7.16
N PRO A 250 23.73 18.09 -7.23
CA PRO A 250 23.05 16.90 -6.72
C PRO A 250 22.63 17.02 -5.24
N SER A 251 23.38 17.75 -4.41
CA SER A 251 23.04 17.97 -2.99
C SER A 251 21.78 18.81 -2.82
N ILE A 252 21.62 19.89 -3.60
CA ILE A 252 20.44 20.74 -3.58
C ILE A 252 19.22 20.01 -4.14
N LEU A 253 19.40 19.30 -5.25
CA LEU A 253 18.31 18.56 -5.88
C LEU A 253 17.86 17.32 -5.07
N LYS A 254 18.74 16.75 -4.24
CA LYS A 254 18.35 15.70 -3.27
C LYS A 254 17.24 16.15 -2.31
N ILE A 255 17.12 17.45 -2.02
CA ILE A 255 16.01 17.99 -1.20
C ILE A 255 14.65 17.69 -1.87
N VAL A 256 14.60 17.77 -3.21
CA VAL A 256 13.40 17.42 -3.99
C VAL A 256 13.14 15.92 -3.95
N LYS A 257 14.19 15.10 -4.17
CA LYS A 257 14.10 13.63 -4.05
C LYS A 257 13.51 13.21 -2.70
N TYR A 258 13.99 13.81 -1.62
CA TYR A 258 13.52 13.53 -0.27
C TYR A 258 12.04 13.88 -0.09
N ASP A 259 11.63 15.07 -0.54
CA ASP A 259 10.23 15.50 -0.52
C ASP A 259 9.29 14.55 -1.29
N LEU A 260 9.74 14.00 -2.43
CA LEU A 260 8.97 13.05 -3.24
C LEU A 260 8.91 11.65 -2.61
N SER A 261 10.00 11.18 -2.00
CA SER A 261 10.11 9.84 -1.41
C SER A 261 9.17 9.58 -0.22
N PHE A 262 8.53 10.63 0.33
CA PHE A 262 7.56 10.50 1.42
C PHE A 262 6.35 9.67 1.03
N LEU A 263 5.75 10.01 -0.12
CA LEU A 263 4.43 9.53 -0.50
C LEU A 263 4.48 8.04 -0.82
N ASP A 264 5.57 7.63 -1.46
CA ASP A 264 5.96 6.24 -1.72
C ASP A 264 5.94 5.42 -0.43
N GLY A 265 6.71 5.85 0.58
CA GLY A 265 6.75 5.14 1.86
C GLY A 265 5.45 5.17 2.65
N LEU A 266 4.71 6.27 2.58
CA LEU A 266 3.39 6.36 3.22
C LEU A 266 2.39 5.40 2.57
N GLY A 267 2.41 5.30 1.24
CA GLY A 267 1.58 4.37 0.47
C GLY A 267 1.89 2.91 0.79
N ASP A 268 3.16 2.54 0.78
CA ASP A 268 3.67 1.20 1.14
C ASP A 268 3.15 0.75 2.52
N PHE A 269 3.37 1.56 3.57
CA PHE A 269 2.88 1.22 4.91
C PHE A 269 1.35 1.19 5.01
N PHE A 270 0.66 2.08 4.29
CA PHE A 270 -0.81 2.07 4.25
C PHE A 270 -1.35 0.80 3.59
N LEU A 271 -0.81 0.41 2.43
CA LEU A 271 -1.19 -0.82 1.72
C LEU A 271 -0.92 -2.07 2.58
N ALA A 272 0.21 -2.11 3.30
CA ALA A 272 0.53 -3.20 4.20
C ALA A 272 -0.52 -3.34 5.33
N LYS A 273 -0.94 -2.22 5.93
CA LYS A 273 -1.98 -2.20 6.98
C LYS A 273 -3.35 -2.57 6.42
N GLU A 274 -3.79 -1.96 5.33
CA GLU A 274 -5.12 -2.19 4.76
C GLU A 274 -5.26 -3.61 4.18
N SER A 275 -4.22 -4.16 3.56
CA SER A 275 -4.26 -5.55 3.08
C SER A 275 -4.47 -6.53 4.24
N SER A 276 -3.86 -6.26 5.41
CA SER A 276 -4.04 -7.07 6.61
C SER A 276 -5.47 -7.02 7.15
N GLU A 277 -6.04 -5.82 7.28
CA GLU A 277 -7.42 -5.62 7.74
C GLU A 277 -8.42 -6.25 6.76
N PHE A 278 -8.23 -5.99 5.46
CA PHE A 278 -9.09 -6.50 4.39
C PHE A 278 -9.11 -8.02 4.33
N LEU A 279 -7.95 -8.68 4.37
CA LEU A 279 -7.86 -10.14 4.23
C LEU A 279 -8.55 -10.90 5.36
N TYR A 280 -8.59 -10.32 6.56
CA TYR A 280 -9.35 -10.90 7.67
C TYR A 280 -10.85 -10.89 7.40
N LEU A 281 -11.39 -9.77 6.91
CA LEU A 281 -12.79 -9.66 6.51
C LEU A 281 -13.10 -10.54 5.30
N PHE A 282 -12.20 -10.60 4.33
CA PHE A 282 -12.33 -11.44 3.14
C PHE A 282 -12.46 -12.92 3.50
N ARG A 283 -11.67 -13.42 4.46
CA ARG A 283 -11.78 -14.80 4.96
C ARG A 283 -13.15 -15.11 5.54
N GLN A 284 -13.87 -14.13 6.08
CA GLN A 284 -15.19 -14.35 6.66
C GLN A 284 -16.31 -14.42 5.61
N LYS A 285 -16.04 -14.09 4.34
CA LYS A 285 -17.03 -14.12 3.27
C LYS A 285 -17.17 -15.51 2.68
N TYR A 286 -18.41 -15.95 2.43
CA TYR A 286 -18.67 -17.15 1.63
C TYR A 286 -18.18 -16.95 0.18
N PRO A 287 -17.58 -17.96 -0.48
CA PRO A 287 -17.33 -19.33 -0.02
C PRO A 287 -16.01 -19.51 0.77
N PHE A 288 -15.22 -18.46 0.96
CA PHE A 288 -13.90 -18.53 1.61
C PHE A 288 -13.97 -18.83 3.11
N SER A 289 -15.09 -18.50 3.77
CA SER A 289 -15.37 -18.84 5.18
C SER A 289 -15.32 -20.34 5.45
N ASP A 290 -15.66 -21.15 4.45
CA ASP A 290 -15.77 -22.61 4.56
C ASP A 290 -14.46 -23.31 4.12
N ASP A 291 -13.46 -22.55 3.68
CA ASP A 291 -12.17 -23.08 3.26
C ASP A 291 -11.22 -23.26 4.45
N ASP A 292 -11.17 -24.50 4.98
CA ASP A 292 -10.24 -24.92 6.02
C ASP A 292 -8.74 -24.68 5.66
N SER A 293 -8.41 -24.53 4.38
CA SER A 293 -7.05 -24.24 3.92
C SER A 293 -6.66 -22.77 4.09
N PHE A 294 -7.62 -21.86 4.28
CA PHE A 294 -7.38 -20.44 4.53
C PHE A 294 -6.88 -20.22 5.96
N GLY A 295 -5.61 -20.56 6.16
CA GLY A 295 -4.85 -20.30 7.38
C GLY A 295 -3.67 -19.34 7.16
N LYS A 296 -2.73 -19.36 8.10
CA LYS A 296 -1.56 -18.46 8.14
C LYS A 296 -0.75 -18.40 6.83
N LYS A 297 -0.51 -19.55 6.19
CA LYS A 297 0.29 -19.61 4.95
C LYS A 297 -0.43 -18.90 3.81
N THR A 298 -1.72 -19.21 3.63
CA THR A 298 -2.58 -18.60 2.60
C THR A 298 -2.73 -17.11 2.82
N TYR A 299 -2.96 -16.67 4.05
CA TYR A 299 -3.03 -15.23 4.35
C TYR A 299 -1.74 -14.50 3.98
N ASN A 300 -0.57 -15.04 4.39
CA ASN A 300 0.70 -14.41 4.07
C ASN A 300 0.93 -14.38 2.55
N LEU A 301 0.57 -15.45 1.84
CA LEU A 301 0.64 -15.53 0.38
C LEU A 301 -0.23 -14.46 -0.29
N LEU A 302 -1.51 -14.37 0.08
CA LEU A 302 -2.43 -13.35 -0.44
C LEU A 302 -1.96 -11.93 -0.12
N LYS A 303 -1.47 -11.70 1.10
CA LYS A 303 -0.90 -10.42 1.48
C LYS A 303 0.30 -10.06 0.61
N THR A 304 1.21 -11.01 0.36
CA THR A 304 2.34 -10.82 -0.55
C THR A 304 1.87 -10.47 -1.96
N ILE A 305 0.87 -11.18 -2.50
CA ILE A 305 0.32 -10.91 -3.84
C ILE A 305 -0.22 -9.48 -3.95
N LEU A 306 -1.04 -9.05 -2.98
CA LEU A 306 -1.62 -7.71 -2.95
C LEU A 306 -0.57 -6.58 -2.84
N ALA A 307 0.63 -6.89 -2.36
CA ALA A 307 1.74 -5.96 -2.17
C ALA A 307 2.88 -6.16 -3.19
N THR A 308 2.70 -6.95 -4.25
CA THR A 308 3.80 -7.23 -5.18
C THR A 308 3.96 -6.13 -6.23
N ASN A 309 5.20 -5.69 -6.49
CA ASN A 309 5.53 -4.68 -7.52
C ASN A 309 4.95 -5.00 -8.90
N THR A 310 4.87 -6.28 -9.29
CA THR A 310 4.22 -6.71 -10.53
C THR A 310 2.73 -6.31 -10.57
N LEU A 311 1.99 -6.51 -9.49
CA LEU A 311 0.58 -6.10 -9.41
C LEU A 311 0.46 -4.58 -9.35
N LEU A 312 1.24 -3.93 -8.50
CA LEU A 312 1.20 -2.48 -8.31
C LEU A 312 1.60 -1.71 -9.58
N SER A 313 2.58 -2.20 -10.33
CA SER A 313 2.95 -1.62 -11.64
C SER A 313 1.84 -1.80 -12.69
N ARG A 314 1.20 -2.97 -12.77
CA ARG A 314 0.02 -3.17 -13.64
C ARG A 314 -1.10 -2.20 -13.28
N LEU A 315 -1.35 -1.96 -11.99
CA LEU A 315 -2.32 -0.98 -11.53
C LEU A 315 -1.92 0.45 -11.90
N ALA A 316 -0.66 0.84 -11.69
CA ALA A 316 -0.15 2.16 -12.08
C ALA A 316 -0.29 2.42 -13.58
N ILE A 317 -0.07 1.38 -14.40
CA ILE A 317 -0.24 1.44 -15.86
C ILE A 317 -1.73 1.56 -16.22
N ALA A 318 -2.59 0.70 -15.67
CA ALA A 318 -4.02 0.71 -15.95
C ALA A 318 -4.73 2.03 -15.56
N TYR A 319 -4.19 2.74 -14.56
CA TYR A 319 -4.65 4.08 -14.17
C TYR A 319 -3.89 5.24 -14.83
N ASN A 320 -2.94 4.97 -15.72
CA ASN A 320 -2.10 5.98 -16.39
C ASN A 320 -1.32 6.91 -15.42
N LEU A 321 -0.98 6.44 -14.21
CA LEU A 321 -0.31 7.28 -13.20
C LEU A 321 1.07 7.77 -13.70
N HIS A 322 1.81 6.88 -14.36
CA HIS A 322 3.14 7.14 -14.88
C HIS A 322 3.19 8.13 -16.07
N SER A 323 2.08 8.39 -16.75
CA SER A 323 2.04 9.15 -18.02
C SER A 323 1.13 10.38 -18.02
N SER A 324 0.60 10.75 -16.85
CA SER A 324 -0.39 11.83 -16.71
C SER A 324 0.22 13.18 -16.30
N LEU A 325 1.49 13.23 -15.93
CA LEU A 325 2.22 14.48 -15.71
C LEU A 325 2.76 15.00 -17.04
N ASN A 326 2.25 16.14 -17.51
CA ASN A 326 2.63 16.72 -18.80
C ASN A 326 3.87 17.61 -18.65
N ASP A 327 5.02 16.96 -18.53
CA ASP A 327 6.34 17.57 -18.50
C ASP A 327 7.26 16.81 -19.49
N PRO A 328 7.70 17.45 -20.60
CA PRO A 328 8.54 16.80 -21.60
C PRO A 328 9.87 16.30 -21.04
N PHE A 329 10.54 17.07 -20.18
CA PHE A 329 11.85 16.67 -19.64
C PHE A 329 11.73 15.46 -18.71
N VAL A 330 10.67 15.42 -17.90
CA VAL A 330 10.36 14.27 -17.05
C VAL A 330 9.99 13.04 -17.89
N SER A 331 9.14 13.24 -18.90
CA SER A 331 8.68 12.15 -19.78
C SER A 331 9.82 11.56 -20.60
N ASP A 332 10.67 12.41 -21.18
CA ASP A 332 11.82 11.99 -21.97
C ASP A 332 12.82 11.22 -21.10
N LEU A 333 13.10 11.69 -19.89
CA LEU A 333 13.95 10.97 -18.94
C LEU A 333 13.36 9.61 -18.57
N PHE A 334 12.05 9.54 -18.31
CA PHE A 334 11.35 8.28 -17.99
C PHE A 334 11.50 7.24 -19.12
N TYR A 335 11.19 7.60 -20.37
CA TYR A 335 11.21 6.66 -21.49
C TYR A 335 12.61 6.34 -22.05
N SER A 336 13.58 7.24 -21.85
CA SER A 336 14.95 7.05 -22.33
C SER A 336 15.83 6.29 -21.33
N SER A 337 15.64 6.52 -20.03
CA SER A 337 16.57 6.07 -19.00
C SER A 337 16.01 5.01 -18.06
N TYR A 338 14.68 4.96 -17.88
CA TYR A 338 14.06 4.09 -16.88
C TYR A 338 13.18 3.00 -17.49
N ILE A 339 12.44 3.29 -18.58
CA ILE A 339 11.53 2.32 -19.20
C ILE A 339 11.96 1.95 -20.62
N SER A 340 12.47 0.74 -20.74
CA SER A 340 12.98 0.17 -21.98
C SER A 340 12.22 -1.07 -22.43
N THR A 341 11.49 -1.76 -21.55
CA THR A 341 10.89 -3.06 -21.85
C THR A 341 9.38 -3.15 -21.58
N ILE A 342 8.91 -2.82 -20.37
CA ILE A 342 7.52 -3.10 -19.94
C ILE A 342 6.48 -2.39 -20.82
N LEU A 343 6.73 -1.13 -21.18
CA LEU A 343 5.82 -0.37 -22.05
C LEU A 343 6.07 -0.61 -23.54
N LYS A 344 7.27 -1.08 -23.92
CA LYS A 344 7.69 -1.27 -25.32
C LYS A 344 7.42 -2.68 -25.84
N ARG A 345 6.92 -3.60 -25.00
CA ARG A 345 6.61 -5.01 -25.33
C ARG A 345 7.75 -5.71 -26.05
N THR A 346 8.97 -5.52 -25.56
CA THR A 346 10.17 -6.16 -26.10
C THR A 346 10.03 -7.69 -26.04
N GLU A 347 10.37 -8.38 -27.13
CA GLU A 347 10.42 -9.84 -27.14
C GLU A 347 11.62 -10.32 -26.31
N ASN A 348 11.39 -11.21 -25.34
CA ASN A 348 12.39 -11.77 -24.41
C ASN A 348 13.21 -10.72 -23.63
N PRO A 349 12.56 -9.88 -22.79
CA PRO A 349 13.27 -8.90 -21.99
C PRO A 349 14.08 -9.58 -20.87
N ASP A 350 15.20 -8.98 -20.48
CA ASP A 350 15.99 -9.42 -19.33
C ASP A 350 15.12 -9.42 -18.06
N PRO A 351 14.93 -10.55 -17.37
CA PRO A 351 14.10 -10.62 -16.17
C PRO A 351 14.53 -9.66 -15.05
N MET A 352 15.83 -9.34 -14.92
CA MET A 352 16.30 -8.39 -13.91
C MET A 352 15.90 -6.96 -14.27
N LEU A 353 15.97 -6.60 -15.55
CA LEU A 353 15.53 -5.31 -16.05
C LEU A 353 14.02 -5.14 -15.89
N VAL A 354 13.23 -6.17 -16.22
CA VAL A 354 11.78 -6.15 -16.00
C VAL A 354 11.46 -5.93 -14.53
N ARG A 355 12.11 -6.63 -13.61
CA ARG A 355 11.88 -6.45 -12.16
C ARG A 355 12.19 -5.02 -11.71
N TYR A 356 13.27 -4.44 -12.23
CA TYR A 356 13.63 -3.05 -11.95
C TYR A 356 12.56 -2.08 -12.46
N GLU A 357 12.10 -2.26 -13.71
CA GLU A 357 11.05 -1.42 -14.28
C GLU A 357 9.71 -1.60 -13.53
N GLU A 358 9.38 -2.82 -13.10
CA GLU A 358 8.20 -3.10 -12.27
C GLU A 358 8.28 -2.36 -10.93
N GLU A 359 9.42 -2.39 -10.25
CA GLU A 359 9.63 -1.63 -9.01
C GLU A 359 9.46 -0.13 -9.26
N PHE A 360 10.13 0.41 -10.28
CA PHE A 360 10.04 1.83 -10.61
C PHE A 360 8.62 2.29 -10.94
N VAL A 361 7.84 1.47 -11.66
CA VAL A 361 6.45 1.81 -12.03
C VAL A 361 5.48 1.56 -10.87
N ALA A 362 5.74 0.57 -10.02
CA ALA A 362 4.94 0.29 -8.82
C ALA A 362 4.94 1.47 -7.85
N ASP A 363 6.08 2.14 -7.68
CA ASP A 363 6.23 3.33 -6.84
C ASP A 363 5.19 4.43 -7.18
N TYR A 364 4.74 4.56 -8.44
CA TYR A 364 3.66 5.51 -8.80
C TYR A 364 2.33 5.17 -8.14
N PHE A 365 1.99 3.88 -8.05
CA PHE A 365 0.78 3.44 -7.38
C PHE A 365 0.86 3.72 -5.88
N GLU A 366 1.99 3.38 -5.25
CA GLU A 366 2.24 3.64 -3.83
C GLU A 366 2.20 5.15 -3.54
N GLN A 367 2.88 5.97 -4.33
CA GLN A 367 2.85 7.43 -4.19
C GLN A 367 1.44 8.01 -4.31
N TYR A 368 0.64 7.52 -5.27
CA TYR A 368 -0.74 7.96 -5.43
C TYR A 368 -1.61 7.58 -4.22
N VAL A 369 -1.47 6.34 -3.74
CA VAL A 369 -2.17 5.85 -2.56
C VAL A 369 -1.78 6.66 -1.33
N GLY A 370 -0.48 6.90 -1.12
CA GLY A 370 0.02 7.70 -0.01
C GLY A 370 -0.49 9.14 -0.06
N ALA A 371 -0.54 9.74 -1.25
CA ALA A 371 -1.10 11.08 -1.46
C ALA A 371 -2.62 11.13 -1.20
N LEU A 372 -3.37 10.14 -1.68
CA LEU A 372 -4.81 10.05 -1.43
C LEU A 372 -5.09 9.83 0.06
N TYR A 373 -4.32 8.96 0.72
CA TYR A 373 -4.45 8.72 2.15
C TYR A 373 -4.13 9.99 2.96
N LEU A 374 -3.09 10.74 2.58
CA LEU A 374 -2.72 11.98 3.25
C LEU A 374 -3.84 13.04 3.19
N GLU A 375 -4.58 13.12 2.08
CA GLU A 375 -5.64 14.12 1.89
C GLU A 375 -7.02 13.63 2.35
N GLN A 376 -7.35 12.37 2.07
CA GLN A 376 -8.68 11.77 2.23
C GLN A 376 -8.56 10.31 2.72
N PRO A 377 -8.17 10.06 3.99
CA PRO A 377 -7.87 8.71 4.52
C PRO A 377 -8.98 7.68 4.28
N GLN A 378 -10.23 8.07 4.55
CA GLN A 378 -11.39 7.19 4.41
C GLN A 378 -11.65 6.81 2.94
N VAL A 379 -11.47 7.76 2.02
CA VAL A 379 -11.63 7.51 0.57
C VAL A 379 -10.55 6.56 0.07
N ALA A 380 -9.31 6.72 0.54
CA ALA A 380 -8.22 5.80 0.22
C ALA A 380 -8.53 4.37 0.69
N LYS A 381 -9.00 4.22 1.93
CA LYS A 381 -9.41 2.93 2.50
C LYS A 381 -10.52 2.26 1.71
N GLU A 382 -11.59 2.98 1.41
CA GLU A 382 -12.73 2.46 0.65
C GLU A 382 -12.32 2.02 -0.76
N TRP A 383 -11.50 2.84 -1.45
CA TRP A 383 -11.04 2.54 -2.79
C TRP A 383 -10.10 1.33 -2.83
N ILE A 384 -9.13 1.25 -1.92
CA ILE A 384 -8.21 0.10 -1.83
C ILE A 384 -8.95 -1.18 -1.47
N ASN A 385 -9.91 -1.14 -0.54
CA ASN A 385 -10.73 -2.31 -0.22
C ASN A 385 -11.58 -2.76 -1.41
N SER A 386 -12.15 -1.82 -2.18
CA SER A 386 -12.87 -2.15 -3.41
C SER A 386 -11.94 -2.76 -4.45
N LEU A 387 -10.72 -2.24 -4.57
CA LEU A 387 -9.71 -2.76 -5.49
C LEU A 387 -9.29 -4.19 -5.11
N PHE A 388 -8.94 -4.42 -3.85
CA PHE A 388 -8.57 -5.74 -3.33
C PHE A 388 -9.72 -6.74 -3.46
N GLU A 389 -10.96 -6.31 -3.23
CA GLU A 389 -12.13 -7.16 -3.44
C GLU A 389 -12.26 -7.60 -4.90
N ARG A 390 -12.16 -6.68 -5.87
CA ARG A 390 -12.21 -7.06 -7.29
C ARG A 390 -11.05 -7.97 -7.69
N ILE A 391 -9.87 -7.78 -7.09
CA ILE A 391 -8.71 -8.62 -7.34
C ILE A 391 -8.95 -10.02 -6.78
N LEU A 392 -9.33 -10.17 -5.51
CA LEU A 392 -9.51 -11.49 -4.90
C LEU A 392 -10.80 -12.20 -5.37
N SER A 393 -11.83 -11.46 -5.80
CA SER A 393 -13.03 -12.05 -6.40
C SER A 393 -12.80 -12.65 -7.78
N SER A 394 -11.64 -12.40 -8.40
CA SER A 394 -11.21 -13.12 -9.60
C SER A 394 -10.81 -14.58 -9.32
N ILE A 395 -10.63 -14.97 -8.06
CA ILE A 395 -10.36 -16.37 -7.69
C ILE A 395 -11.61 -17.18 -8.00
N THR A 396 -11.65 -17.79 -9.19
CA THR A 396 -12.79 -18.58 -9.65
C THR A 396 -12.74 -20.03 -9.13
N ASP A 397 -13.83 -20.76 -9.31
CA ASP A 397 -13.92 -22.17 -8.96
C ASP A 397 -12.97 -23.07 -9.78
N SER A 398 -12.35 -22.56 -10.85
CA SER A 398 -11.30 -23.28 -11.59
C SER A 398 -10.07 -23.57 -10.72
N TYR A 399 -9.81 -22.73 -9.71
CA TYR A 399 -8.75 -22.92 -8.74
C TYR A 399 -9.15 -23.87 -7.60
N ARG A 400 -10.36 -24.45 -7.60
CA ARG A 400 -10.75 -25.41 -6.58
C ARG A 400 -10.16 -26.79 -6.85
N VAL A 401 -9.42 -27.31 -5.87
CA VAL A 401 -8.79 -28.63 -5.93
C VAL A 401 -9.35 -29.57 -4.84
N GLN A 402 -9.53 -30.83 -5.20
CA GLN A 402 -9.94 -31.86 -4.26
C GLN A 402 -8.74 -32.39 -3.47
N SER A 403 -8.78 -32.24 -2.14
CA SER A 403 -7.74 -32.83 -1.29
C SER A 403 -7.98 -34.33 -1.11
N ARG A 404 -7.07 -35.17 -1.59
CA ARG A 404 -7.08 -36.62 -1.32
C ARG A 404 -6.60 -36.99 0.09
N ARG A 405 -6.09 -36.02 0.87
CA ARG A 405 -5.38 -36.28 2.14
C ARG A 405 -6.29 -36.40 3.38
N LYS A 406 -7.59 -36.14 3.29
CA LYS A 406 -8.52 -36.31 4.42
C LYS A 406 -9.66 -37.24 4.00
N LYS A 407 -10.13 -38.08 4.92
CA LYS A 407 -11.26 -39.04 4.76
C LYS A 407 -12.62 -38.38 4.40
N ARG A 408 -12.65 -37.06 4.16
CA ARG A 408 -13.77 -36.30 3.58
C ARG A 408 -13.24 -35.58 2.36
N ALA A 409 -13.93 -35.68 1.22
CA ALA A 409 -13.65 -34.90 0.03
C ALA A 409 -13.92 -33.40 0.31
N SER A 410 -12.96 -32.72 0.94
CA SER A 410 -13.00 -31.28 1.13
C SER A 410 -12.36 -30.61 -0.09
N CYS A 411 -13.14 -29.79 -0.78
CA CYS A 411 -12.66 -28.93 -1.85
C CYS A 411 -12.04 -27.68 -1.23
N HIS A 412 -10.88 -27.24 -1.69
CA HIS A 412 -10.23 -26.00 -1.25
C HIS A 412 -9.65 -25.23 -2.43
N TYR A 413 -9.41 -23.93 -2.28
CA TYR A 413 -8.79 -23.13 -3.33
C TYR A 413 -7.27 -23.33 -3.37
N ASP A 414 -6.72 -23.50 -4.58
CA ASP A 414 -5.29 -23.49 -4.85
C ASP A 414 -4.81 -22.04 -5.05
N TYR A 415 -4.62 -21.36 -3.92
CA TYR A 415 -4.10 -20.00 -3.89
C TYR A 415 -2.69 -19.86 -4.49
N ARG A 416 -1.92 -20.96 -4.58
CA ARG A 416 -0.59 -20.92 -5.20
C ARG A 416 -0.71 -20.86 -6.72
N ALA A 417 -1.55 -21.69 -7.31
CA ALA A 417 -1.83 -21.62 -8.74
C ALA A 417 -2.34 -20.23 -9.13
N TRP A 418 -3.32 -19.70 -8.41
CA TRP A 418 -3.81 -18.33 -8.63
C TRP A 418 -2.71 -17.27 -8.48
N SER A 419 -1.79 -17.44 -7.51
CA SER A 419 -0.67 -16.52 -7.35
C SER A 419 0.29 -16.49 -8.54
N VAL A 420 0.50 -17.63 -9.20
CA VAL A 420 1.34 -17.72 -10.40
C VAL A 420 0.67 -16.98 -11.55
N ASP A 421 -0.65 -17.09 -11.71
CA ASP A 421 -1.38 -16.40 -12.77
C ASP A 421 -1.46 -14.87 -12.53
N MET A 422 -1.50 -14.46 -11.26
CA MET A 422 -1.51 -13.05 -10.86
C MET A 422 -0.15 -12.37 -11.05
N ILE A 423 0.92 -13.00 -10.56
CA ILE A 423 2.27 -12.39 -10.55
C ILE A 423 3.08 -12.81 -11.77
N GLY A 424 2.68 -13.85 -12.50
CA GLY A 424 3.44 -14.42 -13.61
C GLY A 424 4.72 -15.14 -13.19
N ARG A 425 4.86 -15.49 -11.90
CA ARG A 425 6.05 -16.19 -11.36
C ARG A 425 5.68 -17.06 -10.16
N SER A 426 6.41 -18.17 -9.98
CA SER A 426 6.31 -18.99 -8.77
C SER A 426 6.86 -18.26 -7.55
N ILE A 427 6.09 -18.24 -6.46
CA ILE A 427 6.45 -17.63 -5.17
C ILE A 427 7.07 -18.67 -4.22
#